data_AF-A0A812ZUS6-F1
#
_entry.id   AF-A0A812ZUS6-F1
#
_cell.length_a   1.000
_cell.length_b   1.000
_cell.length_c   1.000
_cell.angle_alpha   90.00
_cell.angle_beta   90.00
_cell.angle_gamma   90.00
#
_symmetry.space_group_name_H-M   'P 1'
#
loop_
_entity.id
_entity.type
_entity.pdbx_description
1 polymer ?
#
loop_
_entity_poly.entity_id
_entity_poly.type
_entity_poly.pdbx_seq_one_letter_code
_entity_poly.pdbx_strand_id
1 'polypeptide(L)'
;MQTFGQQLRVSGNTMSAMVFWSLLLVGGIWASWLAWAVQSWGLHFSTRLSRSNASSPSNGRPPTVRCPSMQKSAGCPVLLGQEALGSKGSCPVSGTQTFNFMMDMNHVHLTLWQYLWAAHCIALPAFALVVSGWCQIQLARLLSFCGLLPEATEEKVRRMIYHLVLENLCTGVARIDDTEAEGRVATFVYSPFPMYVDCDDCDSKVRFEVKKRMVVKLNLDTEDFLTAELDGEILALLHPLWIH
;
A
#
# COMPACT_ATOMS: atom_id res chain seq x y z
N MET A 1 33.24 58.61 10.21
CA MET A 1 33.68 57.21 9.99
C MET A 1 33.59 56.30 11.23
N GLN A 2 33.18 56.76 12.42
CA GLN A 2 33.05 55.89 13.61
C GLN A 2 31.69 55.17 13.75
N THR A 3 30.66 55.57 13.01
CA THR A 3 29.31 54.99 13.11
C THR A 3 29.15 53.65 12.39
N PHE A 4 30.00 53.34 11.41
CA PHE A 4 29.92 52.09 10.64
C PHE A 4 30.38 50.87 11.46
N GLY A 5 31.28 51.07 12.43
CA GLY A 5 31.80 49.99 13.28
C GLY A 5 30.84 49.50 14.37
N GLN A 6 29.93 50.36 14.85
CA GLN A 6 28.94 49.97 15.87
C GLN A 6 27.79 49.13 15.28
N GLN A 7 27.43 49.35 14.01
CA GLN A 7 26.34 48.62 13.37
C GLN A 7 26.68 47.14 13.12
N LEU A 8 27.96 46.81 12.89
CA LEU A 8 28.41 45.43 12.69
C LEU A 8 28.45 44.61 14.00
N ARG A 9 28.64 45.22 15.17
CA ARG A 9 28.63 44.49 16.46
C ARG A 9 27.22 44.09 16.92
N VAL A 10 26.21 44.88 16.61
CA VAL A 10 24.81 44.57 17.00
C VAL A 10 24.28 43.38 16.19
N SER A 11 24.72 43.22 14.93
CA SER A 11 24.31 42.10 14.08
C SER A 11 24.86 40.74 14.53
N GLY A 12 25.99 40.69 15.25
CA GLY A 12 26.59 39.43 15.70
C GLY A 12 25.83 38.75 16.83
N ASN A 13 25.31 39.55 17.79
CA ASN A 13 24.62 39.01 18.97
C ASN A 13 23.22 38.49 18.63
N THR A 14 22.52 39.13 17.69
CA THR A 14 21.19 38.70 17.26
C THR A 14 21.25 37.39 16.48
N MET A 15 22.24 37.22 15.60
CA MET A 15 22.40 36.01 14.82
C MET A 15 22.72 34.79 15.70
N SER A 16 23.58 34.95 16.71
CA SER A 16 23.91 33.87 17.66
C SER A 16 22.69 33.44 18.49
N ALA A 17 21.91 34.40 18.99
CA ALA A 17 20.69 34.11 19.74
C ALA A 17 19.64 33.38 18.88
N MET A 18 19.43 33.81 17.63
CA MET A 18 18.48 33.15 16.72
C MET A 18 18.86 31.69 16.48
N VAL A 19 20.14 31.41 16.19
CA VAL A 19 20.63 30.03 15.98
C VAL A 19 20.42 29.18 17.24
N PHE A 20 20.74 29.70 18.42
CA PHE A 20 20.53 28.98 19.68
C PHE A 20 19.06 28.60 19.88
N TRP A 21 18.13 29.55 19.71
CA TRP A 21 16.70 29.28 19.85
C TRP A 21 16.18 28.30 18.81
N SER A 22 16.66 28.38 17.56
CA SER A 22 16.32 27.42 16.52
C SER A 22 16.77 26.00 16.87
N LEU A 23 18.00 25.83 17.36
CA LEU A 23 18.51 24.53 17.80
C LEU A 23 17.72 23.97 18.99
N LEU A 24 17.37 24.82 19.94
CA LEU A 24 16.56 24.42 21.11
C LEU A 24 15.17 23.97 20.68
N LEU A 25 14.54 24.68 19.75
CA LEU A 25 13.23 24.32 19.20
C LEU A 25 13.29 23.00 18.42
N VAL A 26 14.26 22.84 17.53
CA VAL A 26 14.43 21.60 16.75
C VAL A 26 14.73 20.42 17.68
N GLY A 27 15.60 20.60 18.68
CA GLY A 27 15.89 19.59 19.69
C GLY A 27 14.67 19.21 20.51
N GLY A 28 13.84 20.18 20.90
CA GLY A 28 12.59 19.96 21.62
C GLY A 28 11.55 19.18 20.80
N ILE A 29 11.39 19.49 19.52
CA ILE A 29 10.52 18.73 18.59
C ILE A 29 11.03 17.30 18.45
N TRP A 30 12.34 17.12 18.24
CA TRP A 30 12.94 15.80 18.09
C TRP A 30 12.80 14.94 19.34
N ALA A 31 13.05 15.51 20.53
CA ALA A 31 12.87 14.81 21.80
C ALA A 31 11.39 14.42 22.03
N SER A 32 10.45 15.30 21.69
CA SER A 32 9.01 15.01 21.79
C SER A 32 8.60 13.89 20.85
N TRP A 33 9.09 13.90 19.61
CA TRP A 33 8.87 12.84 18.63
C TRP A 33 9.44 11.51 19.14
N LEU A 34 10.64 11.51 19.74
CA LEU A 34 11.27 10.30 20.26
C LEU A 34 10.47 9.72 21.43
N ALA A 35 10.02 10.56 22.36
CA ALA A 35 9.17 10.15 23.46
C ALA A 35 7.85 9.52 22.96
N TRP A 36 7.22 10.15 21.97
CA TRP A 36 6.02 9.61 21.32
C TRP A 36 6.29 8.27 20.63
N ALA A 37 7.40 8.13 19.91
CA ALA A 37 7.77 6.88 19.24
C ALA A 37 7.99 5.74 20.25
N VAL A 38 8.66 6.01 21.38
CA VAL A 38 8.83 5.02 22.46
C VAL A 38 7.48 4.64 23.08
N GLN A 39 6.60 5.61 23.31
CA GLN A 39 5.26 5.34 23.84
C GLN A 39 4.42 4.51 22.86
N SER A 40 4.45 4.86 21.57
CA SER A 40 3.78 4.11 20.50
C SER A 40 4.31 2.68 20.41
N TRP A 41 5.63 2.51 20.51
CA TRP A 41 6.23 1.18 20.59
C TRP A 41 5.71 0.39 21.79
N GLY A 42 5.64 1.02 22.96
CA GLY A 42 5.04 0.43 24.16
C GLY A 42 3.61 -0.06 23.91
N LEU A 43 2.77 0.82 23.39
CA LEU A 43 1.34 0.54 23.17
C LEU A 43 1.09 -0.58 22.15
N HIS A 44 1.89 -0.67 21.08
CA HIS A 44 1.64 -1.60 19.97
C HIS A 44 2.53 -2.86 19.99
N PHE A 45 3.66 -2.81 20.69
CA PHE A 45 4.68 -3.86 20.65
C PHE A 45 5.10 -4.38 22.02
N SER A 46 5.02 -3.60 23.12
CA SER A 46 5.44 -4.10 24.45
C SER A 46 4.36 -4.95 25.13
N THR A 47 3.08 -4.60 24.98
CA THR A 47 1.93 -5.33 25.54
C THR A 47 1.52 -6.49 24.65
N ARG A 48 2.44 -7.40 24.33
CA ARG A 48 2.11 -8.59 23.56
C ARG A 48 1.84 -9.78 24.47
N LEU A 49 0.61 -10.27 24.38
CA LEU A 49 0.14 -11.46 25.07
C LEU A 49 0.80 -12.68 24.42
N SER A 50 1.59 -13.42 25.18
CA SER A 50 2.08 -14.75 24.76
C SER A 50 0.90 -15.60 24.26
N ARG A 51 1.13 -16.53 23.32
CA ARG A 51 0.15 -17.56 22.95
C ARG A 51 -0.34 -18.36 24.16
N SER A 52 0.46 -18.44 25.23
CA SER A 52 0.07 -19.06 26.49
C SER A 52 -0.81 -18.18 27.37
N ASN A 53 -0.99 -16.90 27.04
CA ASN A 53 -1.79 -15.98 27.82
C ASN A 53 -3.28 -16.15 27.47
N ALA A 54 -4.11 -16.29 28.50
CA ALA A 54 -5.54 -16.55 28.39
C ALA A 54 -6.29 -15.56 27.48
N SER A 55 -5.85 -14.31 27.48
CA SER A 55 -6.44 -13.21 26.69
C SER A 55 -5.91 -13.10 25.26
N SER A 56 -4.95 -13.92 24.85
CA SER A 56 -4.45 -13.90 23.47
C SER A 56 -5.53 -14.43 22.52
N PRO A 57 -5.83 -13.73 21.40
CA PRO A 57 -6.78 -14.23 20.38
C PRO A 57 -6.37 -15.58 19.77
N SER A 58 -5.08 -15.92 19.87
CA SER A 58 -4.50 -17.18 19.39
C SER A 58 -4.29 -18.22 20.51
N ASN A 59 -4.76 -17.96 21.73
CA ASN A 59 -4.57 -18.87 22.85
C ASN A 59 -5.19 -20.25 22.58
N GLY A 60 -4.38 -21.29 22.76
CA GLY A 60 -4.79 -22.68 22.60
C GLY A 60 -5.10 -23.13 21.16
N ARG A 61 -5.00 -22.24 20.16
CA ARG A 61 -5.16 -22.63 18.76
C ARG A 61 -3.80 -23.02 18.20
N PRO A 62 -3.63 -24.23 17.63
CA PRO A 62 -2.39 -24.58 16.95
C PRO A 62 -2.17 -23.59 15.79
N PRO A 63 -0.92 -23.23 15.46
CA PRO A 63 -0.65 -22.45 14.27
C PRO A 63 -1.30 -23.18 13.09
N THR A 64 -2.14 -22.47 12.34
CA THR A 64 -2.72 -23.01 11.10
C THR A 64 -1.62 -23.02 10.06
N VAL A 65 -0.60 -23.86 10.25
CA VAL A 65 0.36 -24.18 9.20
C VAL A 65 -0.44 -25.02 8.22
N ARG A 66 -1.13 -24.34 7.30
CA ARG A 66 -1.42 -24.97 6.01
C ARG A 66 -0.04 -25.20 5.42
N CYS A 67 0.57 -26.34 5.73
CA CYS A 67 1.47 -26.96 4.78
C CYS A 67 0.65 -26.96 3.50
N PRO A 68 1.10 -26.31 2.42
CA PRO A 68 0.59 -26.68 1.12
C PRO A 68 0.90 -28.17 1.07
N SER A 69 -0.11 -28.99 1.35
CA SER A 69 -0.04 -30.38 1.01
C SER A 69 0.40 -30.30 -0.44
N MET A 70 1.54 -30.92 -0.72
CA MET A 70 1.86 -31.31 -2.06
C MET A 70 0.60 -32.02 -2.56
N GLN A 71 -0.29 -31.28 -3.21
CA GLN A 71 -1.03 -31.83 -4.31
C GLN A 71 0.08 -32.20 -5.27
N LYS A 72 0.59 -33.43 -5.09
CA LYS A 72 1.03 -34.26 -6.18
C LYS A 72 -0.05 -34.07 -7.22
N SER A 73 0.19 -33.17 -8.18
CA SER A 73 -0.51 -33.23 -9.43
C SER A 73 -0.12 -34.59 -9.98
N ALA A 74 -0.99 -35.57 -9.73
CA ALA A 74 -0.99 -36.84 -10.40
C ALA A 74 -1.35 -36.52 -11.86
N GLY A 75 -0.33 -36.06 -12.59
CA GLY A 75 -0.34 -35.77 -14.02
C GLY A 75 0.91 -36.37 -14.65
N CYS A 76 1.38 -37.51 -14.13
CA CYS A 76 2.21 -38.43 -14.87
C CYS A 76 1.25 -39.46 -15.47
N PRO A 77 1.11 -39.55 -16.81
CA PRO A 77 0.26 -40.55 -17.43
C PRO A 77 0.96 -41.91 -17.32
N VAL A 78 0.62 -42.69 -16.29
CA VAL A 78 0.94 -44.12 -16.27
C VAL A 78 -0.21 -44.85 -16.94
N LEU A 79 0.13 -45.43 -18.08
CA LEU A 79 -0.67 -46.33 -18.90
C LEU A 79 -1.27 -47.49 -18.10
N LEU A 80 -2.53 -47.77 -18.43
CA LEU A 80 -3.18 -49.09 -18.50
C LEU A 80 -3.17 -49.98 -17.23
N GLY A 81 -4.36 -50.16 -16.66
CA GLY A 81 -4.72 -51.46 -16.11
C GLY A 81 -5.72 -51.43 -14.96
N GLN A 82 -6.86 -52.06 -15.22
CA GLN A 82 -7.80 -52.67 -14.27
C GLN A 82 -8.92 -51.84 -13.63
N GLU A 83 -10.08 -52.07 -14.25
CA GLU A 83 -11.43 -52.05 -13.72
C GLU A 83 -11.55 -52.74 -12.35
N ALA A 84 -12.29 -52.12 -11.42
CA ALA A 84 -13.23 -52.82 -10.56
C ALA A 84 -14.18 -51.83 -9.86
N LEU A 85 -15.44 -51.88 -10.29
CA LEU A 85 -16.68 -51.71 -9.55
C LEU A 85 -16.69 -50.92 -8.22
N GLY A 86 -17.50 -49.84 -8.24
CA GLY A 86 -18.68 -49.80 -7.38
C GLY A 86 -18.54 -49.14 -6.01
N SER A 87 -18.75 -47.82 -5.96
CA SER A 87 -19.45 -47.19 -4.83
C SER A 87 -20.04 -45.85 -5.24
N LYS A 88 -21.37 -45.79 -5.35
CA LYS A 88 -22.14 -44.54 -5.40
C LYS A 88 -22.08 -43.89 -4.01
N GLY A 89 -21.04 -43.11 -3.77
CA GLY A 89 -20.94 -42.20 -2.63
C GLY A 89 -21.12 -40.77 -3.12
N SER A 90 -22.32 -40.23 -3.02
CA SER A 90 -22.60 -38.80 -3.22
C SER A 90 -21.89 -38.01 -2.11
N CYS A 91 -20.70 -37.49 -2.40
CA CYS A 91 -20.06 -36.52 -1.53
C CYS A 91 -20.73 -35.15 -1.77
N PRO A 92 -21.30 -34.50 -0.75
CA PRO A 92 -21.81 -33.14 -0.90
C PRO A 92 -20.63 -32.21 -1.12
N VAL A 93 -20.47 -31.72 -2.36
CA VAL A 93 -19.59 -30.62 -2.71
C VAL A 93 -20.27 -29.33 -2.26
N SER A 94 -20.30 -29.09 -0.95
CA SER A 94 -20.75 -27.83 -0.34
C SER A 94 -19.86 -27.51 0.85
N GLY A 95 -18.67 -27.05 0.52
CA GLY A 95 -17.78 -26.41 1.47
C GLY A 95 -17.03 -25.33 0.71
N THR A 96 -17.66 -24.16 0.57
CA THR A 96 -16.96 -22.93 0.22
C THR A 96 -15.84 -22.80 1.24
N GLN A 97 -14.62 -23.20 0.87
CA GLN A 97 -13.45 -22.97 1.69
C GLN A 97 -13.28 -21.45 1.72
N THR A 98 -13.86 -20.81 2.73
CA THR A 98 -13.48 -19.47 3.12
C THR A 98 -11.99 -19.56 3.42
N PHE A 99 -11.18 -19.07 2.47
CA PHE A 99 -9.78 -18.80 2.67
C PHE A 99 -9.69 -17.67 3.69
N ASN A 100 -9.90 -18.00 4.97
CA ASN A 100 -9.45 -17.19 6.07
C ASN A 100 -7.92 -17.25 6.04
N PHE A 101 -7.32 -16.39 5.21
CA PHE A 101 -5.98 -15.88 5.44
C PHE A 101 -6.01 -15.07 6.74
N MET A 102 -6.20 -15.75 7.89
CA MET A 102 -5.50 -15.28 9.07
C MET A 102 -4.04 -15.48 8.69
N MET A 103 -3.39 -14.43 8.19
CA MET A 103 -1.94 -14.36 8.24
C MET A 103 -1.61 -14.66 9.70
N ASP A 104 -1.15 -15.89 9.97
CA ASP A 104 -0.40 -16.19 11.18
C ASP A 104 0.90 -15.42 10.98
N MET A 105 0.82 -14.10 11.13
CA MET A 105 1.96 -13.22 11.18
C MET A 105 2.69 -13.68 12.42
N ASN A 106 3.56 -14.67 12.27
CA ASN A 106 4.61 -14.98 13.21
C ASN A 106 5.19 -13.64 13.60
N HIS A 107 4.79 -13.19 14.78
CA HIS A 107 4.87 -11.79 15.14
C HIS A 107 6.32 -11.36 15.01
N VAL A 108 6.64 -10.57 13.99
CA VAL A 108 8.01 -10.12 13.78
C VAL A 108 8.38 -9.32 15.03
N HIS A 109 9.30 -9.86 15.83
CA HIS A 109 9.79 -9.22 17.04
C HIS A 109 10.66 -8.04 16.64
N LEU A 110 10.04 -6.87 16.54
CA LEU A 110 10.76 -5.62 16.35
C LEU A 110 11.29 -5.16 17.70
N THR A 111 12.61 -5.21 17.86
CA THR A 111 13.25 -4.58 19.02
C THR A 111 12.96 -3.08 19.00
N LEU A 112 12.96 -2.44 20.18
CA LEU A 112 12.77 -0.99 20.26
C LEU A 112 13.73 -0.25 19.33
N TRP A 113 14.98 -0.72 19.24
CA TRP A 113 15.99 -0.13 18.36
C TRP A 113 15.63 -0.25 16.88
N GLN A 114 15.18 -1.41 16.41
CA GLN A 114 14.73 -1.60 15.02
C GLN A 114 13.53 -0.70 14.70
N TYR A 115 12.59 -0.58 15.64
CA TYR A 115 11.44 0.31 15.49
C TYR A 115 11.88 1.77 15.42
N LEU A 116 12.75 2.23 16.34
CA LEU A 116 13.25 3.61 16.35
C LEU A 116 14.06 3.93 15.10
N TRP A 117 14.85 2.98 14.59
CA TRP A 117 15.58 3.14 13.34
C TRP A 117 14.62 3.27 12.16
N ALA A 118 13.63 2.38 12.03
CA ALA A 118 12.65 2.46 10.95
C ALA A 118 11.82 3.75 11.04
N ALA A 119 11.40 4.14 12.23
CA ALA A 119 10.63 5.36 12.46
C ALA A 119 11.44 6.62 12.05
N HIS A 120 12.72 6.69 12.38
CA HIS A 120 13.56 7.84 12.01
C HIS A 120 14.01 7.80 10.55
N CYS A 121 14.62 6.70 10.13
CA CYS A 121 15.33 6.64 8.85
C CYS A 121 14.39 6.38 7.67
N ILE A 122 13.22 5.78 7.92
CA ILE A 122 12.25 5.46 6.86
C ILE A 122 11.00 6.34 6.99
N ALA A 123 10.37 6.34 8.16
CA ALA A 123 9.05 6.99 8.29
C ALA A 123 9.13 8.51 8.17
N LEU A 124 10.14 9.18 8.74
CA LEU A 124 10.29 10.63 8.62
C LEU A 124 10.52 11.09 7.16
N PRO A 125 11.49 10.53 6.39
CA PRO A 125 11.63 10.87 4.98
C PRO A 125 10.38 10.55 4.15
N ALA A 126 9.74 9.40 4.41
CA ALA A 126 8.49 9.05 3.73
C ALA A 126 7.38 10.06 4.02
N PHE A 127 7.23 10.48 5.29
CA PHE A 127 6.28 11.51 5.68
C PHE A 127 6.60 12.86 5.04
N ALA A 128 7.88 13.25 4.98
CA ALA A 128 8.30 14.48 4.31
C ALA A 128 7.96 14.47 2.82
N LEU A 129 8.14 13.33 2.14
CA LEU A 129 7.73 13.16 0.74
C LEU A 129 6.22 13.30 0.57
N VAL A 130 5.42 12.70 1.46
CA VAL A 130 3.96 12.81 1.43
C VAL A 130 3.52 14.27 1.62
N VAL A 131 4.06 14.96 2.61
CA VAL A 131 3.76 16.36 2.87
C VAL A 131 4.18 17.24 1.69
N SER A 132 5.38 17.01 1.14
CA SER A 132 5.87 17.73 -0.04
C SER A 132 4.95 17.52 -1.24
N GLY A 133 4.59 16.28 -1.54
CA GLY A 133 3.67 15.95 -2.64
C GLY A 133 2.29 16.58 -2.43
N TRP A 134 1.75 16.52 -1.21
CA TRP A 134 0.50 17.19 -0.86
C TRP A 134 0.58 18.71 -1.08
N CYS A 135 1.63 19.36 -0.58
CA CYS A 135 1.85 20.79 -0.78
C CYS A 135 1.96 21.16 -2.26
N GLN A 136 2.64 20.36 -3.07
CA GLN A 136 2.74 20.56 -4.52
C GLN A 136 1.37 20.43 -5.21
N ILE A 137 0.55 19.46 -4.81
CA ILE A 137 -0.81 19.30 -5.33
C ILE A 137 -1.67 20.51 -4.97
N GLN A 138 -1.62 20.97 -3.72
CA GLN A 138 -2.38 22.15 -3.28
C GLN A 138 -1.92 23.42 -4.00
N LEU A 139 -0.61 23.59 -4.16
CA LEU A 139 -0.05 24.71 -4.91
C LEU A 139 -0.48 24.66 -6.38
N ALA A 140 -0.45 23.50 -7.02
CA ALA A 140 -0.90 23.33 -8.39
C ALA A 140 -2.39 23.66 -8.55
N ARG A 141 -3.24 23.22 -7.59
CA ARG A 141 -4.67 23.58 -7.54
C ARG A 141 -4.86 25.08 -7.40
N LEU A 142 -4.11 25.73 -6.52
CA LEU A 142 -4.16 27.17 -6.33
C LEU A 142 -3.74 27.92 -7.60
N LEU A 143 -2.64 27.51 -8.24
CA LEU A 143 -2.15 28.11 -9.48
C LEU A 143 -3.13 27.91 -10.65
N SER A 144 -3.79 26.75 -10.72
CA SER A 144 -4.85 26.48 -11.69
C SER A 144 -6.08 27.36 -11.41
N PHE A 145 -6.48 27.51 -10.15
CA PHE A 145 -7.58 28.40 -9.75
C PHE A 145 -7.29 29.87 -10.12
N CYS A 146 -6.03 30.32 -10.00
CA CYS A 146 -5.62 31.65 -10.43
C CYS A 146 -5.46 31.79 -11.97
N GLY A 147 -5.62 30.72 -12.75
CA GLY A 147 -5.39 30.72 -14.20
C GLY A 147 -3.93 30.86 -14.62
N LEU A 148 -2.98 30.68 -13.69
CA LEU A 148 -1.54 30.69 -14.00
C LEU A 148 -1.06 29.37 -14.59
N LEU A 149 -1.67 28.26 -14.18
CA LEU A 149 -1.36 26.94 -14.72
C LEU A 149 -2.32 26.61 -15.88
N PRO A 150 -1.83 26.26 -17.07
CA PRO A 150 -2.70 25.76 -18.13
C PRO A 150 -3.38 24.46 -17.68
N GLU A 151 -4.62 24.27 -18.12
CA GLU A 151 -5.35 23.03 -17.88
C GLU A 151 -4.54 21.85 -18.41
N ALA A 152 -4.43 20.79 -17.61
CA ALA A 152 -3.70 19.60 -18.01
C ALA A 152 -4.46 18.91 -19.14
N THR A 153 -3.78 18.66 -20.27
CA THR A 153 -4.36 17.86 -21.34
C THR A 153 -4.68 16.46 -20.84
N GLU A 154 -5.76 15.88 -21.34
CA GLU A 154 -6.22 14.53 -20.95
C GLU A 154 -5.11 13.49 -21.08
N GLU A 155 -4.32 13.56 -22.15
CA GLU A 155 -3.18 12.69 -22.39
C GLU A 155 -2.10 12.80 -21.30
N LYS A 156 -1.86 14.01 -20.79
CA LYS A 156 -0.90 14.23 -19.69
C LYS A 156 -1.41 13.67 -18.37
N VAL A 157 -2.72 13.81 -18.11
CA VAL A 157 -3.36 13.21 -16.93
C VAL A 157 -3.29 11.69 -17.01
N ARG A 158 -3.56 11.11 -18.18
CA ARG A 158 -3.47 9.66 -18.43
C ARG A 158 -2.06 9.13 -18.17
N ARG A 159 -1.04 9.78 -18.73
CA ARG A 159 0.37 9.42 -18.52
C ARG A 159 0.78 9.55 -17.04
N MET A 160 0.29 10.59 -16.34
CA MET A 160 0.55 10.76 -14.92
C MET A 160 -0.09 9.64 -14.08
N ILE A 161 -1.34 9.26 -14.36
CA ILE A 161 -2.01 8.14 -13.69
C ILE A 161 -1.26 6.83 -13.97
N TYR A 162 -0.84 6.60 -15.22
CA TYR A 162 -0.03 5.44 -15.60
C TYR A 162 1.25 5.34 -14.76
N HIS A 163 2.04 6.42 -14.67
CA HIS A 163 3.25 6.41 -13.86
C HIS A 163 2.96 6.21 -12.37
N LEU A 164 1.92 6.85 -11.83
CA LEU A 164 1.56 6.73 -10.43
C LEU A 164 1.13 5.30 -10.07
N VAL A 165 0.38 4.65 -10.97
CA VAL A 165 0.02 3.25 -10.87
C VAL A 165 1.27 2.38 -10.95
N LEU A 166 2.17 2.62 -11.90
CA LEU A 166 3.39 1.85 -12.11
C LEU A 166 4.39 1.97 -10.94
N GLU A 167 4.54 3.15 -10.36
CA GLU A 167 5.37 3.40 -9.17
C GLU A 167 4.84 2.65 -7.95
N ASN A 168 3.51 2.67 -7.74
CA ASN A 168 2.86 1.95 -6.65
C ASN A 168 2.89 0.41 -6.86
N LEU A 169 2.94 0.00 -8.13
CA LEU A 169 2.96 -1.38 -8.60
C LEU A 169 4.32 -2.09 -8.55
N CYS A 170 5.39 -1.39 -8.15
CA CYS A 170 6.72 -1.97 -7.96
C CYS A 170 6.78 -3.15 -6.96
N THR A 171 5.66 -3.53 -6.35
CA THR A 171 5.55 -4.66 -5.42
C THR A 171 5.03 -5.97 -6.04
N GLY A 172 4.68 -6.02 -7.34
CA GLY A 172 4.33 -7.31 -7.96
C GLY A 172 3.78 -7.27 -9.39
N VAL A 173 4.67 -7.16 -10.39
CA VAL A 173 4.32 -7.56 -11.77
C VAL A 173 4.04 -9.06 -11.76
N ALA A 174 2.81 -9.46 -12.06
CA ALA A 174 2.45 -10.87 -12.06
C ALA A 174 2.91 -11.55 -13.36
N ARG A 175 2.76 -10.85 -14.49
CA ARG A 175 3.12 -11.36 -15.81
C ARG A 175 3.26 -10.22 -16.82
N ILE A 176 4.18 -10.37 -17.78
CA ILE A 176 4.26 -9.54 -18.99
C ILE A 176 3.95 -10.48 -20.16
N ASP A 177 2.96 -10.13 -20.96
CA ASP A 177 2.52 -10.90 -22.12
C ASP A 177 2.75 -10.10 -23.40
N ASP A 178 3.45 -10.69 -24.35
CA ASP A 178 3.64 -10.11 -25.68
C ASP A 178 2.50 -10.58 -26.58
N THR A 179 1.59 -9.67 -26.92
CA THR A 179 0.40 -9.98 -27.73
C THR A 179 0.54 -9.30 -29.09
N GLU A 180 0.40 -10.04 -30.20
CA GLU A 180 0.59 -9.47 -31.55
C GLU A 180 -0.34 -8.27 -31.84
N ALA A 181 -1.54 -8.25 -31.24
CA ALA A 181 -2.53 -7.19 -31.44
C ALA A 181 -2.36 -5.98 -30.50
N GLU A 182 -1.86 -6.19 -29.28
CA GLU A 182 -1.85 -5.18 -28.20
C GLU A 182 -0.43 -4.78 -27.78
N GLY A 183 0.62 -5.39 -28.34
CA GLY A 183 2.00 -5.15 -27.93
C GLY A 183 2.34 -5.80 -26.59
N ARG A 184 3.28 -5.19 -25.84
CA ARG A 184 3.73 -5.69 -24.54
C ARG A 184 2.77 -5.28 -23.43
N VAL A 185 2.02 -6.23 -22.89
CA VAL A 185 1.00 -5.98 -21.86
C VAL A 185 1.50 -6.44 -20.50
N ALA A 186 1.66 -5.51 -19.56
CA ALA A 186 1.93 -5.83 -18.16
C ALA A 186 0.63 -6.08 -17.40
N THR A 187 0.51 -7.28 -16.83
CA THR A 187 -0.61 -7.69 -15.99
C THR A 187 -0.20 -7.71 -14.53
N PHE A 188 -0.93 -6.94 -13.73
CA PHE A 188 -0.75 -6.85 -12.29
C PHE A 188 -1.93 -7.51 -11.60
N VAL A 189 -1.66 -8.39 -10.65
CA VAL A 189 -2.70 -9.16 -9.95
C VAL A 189 -2.57 -8.92 -8.46
N TYR A 190 -3.60 -8.33 -7.87
CA TYR A 190 -3.70 -8.10 -6.44
C TYR A 190 -4.65 -9.10 -5.81
N SER A 191 -4.19 -9.87 -4.84
CA SER A 191 -5.03 -10.81 -4.10
C SER A 191 -4.47 -11.03 -2.69
N PRO A 192 -5.26 -10.79 -1.62
CA PRO A 192 -6.59 -10.14 -1.58
C PRO A 192 -6.52 -8.61 -1.70
N PHE A 193 -7.59 -7.96 -2.19
CA PHE A 193 -7.65 -6.50 -2.38
C PHE A 193 -8.74 -5.85 -1.49
N PRO A 194 -8.37 -5.02 -0.50
CA PRO A 194 -9.34 -4.32 0.33
C PRO A 194 -9.97 -3.16 -0.43
N MET A 195 -11.30 -3.06 -0.41
CA MET A 195 -12.05 -2.02 -1.10
C MET A 195 -13.19 -1.50 -0.22
N TYR A 196 -13.48 -0.22 -0.38
CA TYR A 196 -14.65 0.43 0.18
C TYR A 196 -15.68 0.55 -0.93
N VAL A 197 -16.82 -0.13 -0.78
CA VAL A 197 -17.90 -0.15 -1.76
C VAL A 197 -19.02 0.75 -1.24
N ASP A 198 -19.48 1.67 -2.09
CA ASP A 198 -20.65 2.47 -1.77
C ASP A 198 -21.88 1.57 -1.84
N CYS A 199 -22.67 1.53 -0.77
CA CYS A 199 -23.91 0.77 -0.78
C CYS A 199 -25.01 1.69 -1.29
N ASP A 200 -25.67 1.30 -2.39
CA ASP A 200 -26.80 2.03 -2.98
C ASP A 200 -28.03 2.13 -2.04
N ASP A 201 -28.04 1.35 -0.95
CA ASP A 201 -29.01 1.52 0.12
C ASP A 201 -28.84 2.91 0.76
N CYS A 202 -29.93 3.68 0.78
CA CYS A 202 -30.10 5.12 1.00
C CYS A 202 -29.40 5.80 2.21
N ASP A 203 -28.51 5.10 2.92
CA ASP A 203 -27.93 5.49 4.20
C ASP A 203 -26.44 5.90 4.10
N SER A 204 -25.87 6.06 2.90
CA SER A 204 -24.49 6.55 2.67
C SER A 204 -23.41 5.82 3.49
N LYS A 205 -23.64 4.53 3.79
CA LYS A 205 -22.70 3.72 4.56
C LYS A 205 -21.77 2.99 3.60
N VAL A 206 -20.56 3.51 3.50
CA VAL A 206 -19.44 2.85 2.83
C VAL A 206 -19.15 1.52 3.54
N ARG A 207 -19.27 0.40 2.83
CA ARG A 207 -18.98 -0.93 3.36
C ARG A 207 -17.56 -1.36 3.00
N PHE A 208 -16.80 -1.81 3.98
CA PHE A 208 -15.52 -2.45 3.73
C PHE A 208 -15.72 -3.88 3.22
N GLU A 209 -15.22 -4.17 2.04
CA GLU A 209 -15.22 -5.50 1.43
C GLU A 209 -13.81 -5.91 1.01
N VAL A 210 -13.48 -7.19 1.16
CA VAL A 210 -12.22 -7.74 0.65
C VAL A 210 -12.53 -8.53 -0.60
N LYS A 211 -12.15 -7.99 -1.75
CA LYS A 211 -12.32 -8.64 -3.05
C LYS A 211 -11.22 -9.67 -3.25
N LYS A 212 -11.54 -10.75 -3.97
CA LYS A 212 -10.61 -11.89 -4.11
C LYS A 212 -9.43 -11.51 -4.99
N ARG A 213 -9.68 -10.78 -6.07
CA ARG A 213 -8.69 -10.50 -7.09
C ARG A 213 -8.99 -9.20 -7.83
N MET A 214 -8.02 -8.30 -7.89
CA MET A 214 -8.03 -7.18 -8.83
C MET A 214 -6.94 -7.43 -9.87
N VAL A 215 -7.27 -7.31 -11.16
CA VAL A 215 -6.33 -7.44 -12.27
C VAL A 215 -6.28 -6.13 -13.03
N VAL A 216 -5.09 -5.57 -13.20
CA VAL A 216 -4.87 -4.36 -13.97
C VAL A 216 -3.95 -4.71 -15.14
N LYS A 217 -4.37 -4.37 -16.36
CA LYS A 217 -3.58 -4.57 -17.57
C LYS A 217 -3.16 -3.23 -18.14
N LEU A 218 -1.86 -3.07 -18.37
CA LEU A 218 -1.25 -1.85 -18.90
C LEU A 218 -0.49 -2.20 -20.18
N ASN A 219 -0.60 -1.35 -21.20
CA ASN A 219 0.25 -1.42 -22.38
C ASN A 219 1.56 -0.69 -22.10
N LEU A 220 2.68 -1.43 -22.12
CA LEU A 220 4.00 -0.87 -21.85
C LEU A 220 4.57 -0.06 -23.03
N ASP A 221 4.10 -0.31 -24.25
CA ASP A 221 4.59 0.36 -25.44
C ASP A 221 3.88 1.70 -25.67
N THR A 222 2.57 1.75 -25.42
CA THR A 222 1.78 2.98 -25.57
C THR A 222 1.61 3.77 -24.28
N GLU A 223 2.07 3.24 -23.14
CA GLU A 223 1.85 3.79 -21.79
C GLU A 223 0.35 3.97 -21.44
N ASP A 224 -0.50 3.13 -22.04
CA ASP A 224 -1.95 3.22 -21.84
C ASP A 224 -2.49 2.21 -20.83
N PHE A 225 -3.52 2.64 -20.12
CA PHE A 225 -4.34 1.78 -19.29
C PHE A 225 -5.33 1.01 -20.17
N LEU A 226 -5.21 -0.33 -20.23
CA LEU A 226 -6.08 -1.16 -21.07
C LEU A 226 -7.37 -1.52 -20.33
N THR A 227 -7.25 -2.27 -19.23
CA THR A 227 -8.43 -2.78 -18.50
C THR A 227 -8.16 -2.94 -17.01
N ALA A 228 -9.21 -2.76 -16.21
CA ALA A 228 -9.27 -3.14 -14.81
C ALA A 228 -10.38 -4.18 -14.60
N GLU A 229 -10.03 -5.35 -14.09
CA GLU A 229 -10.96 -6.41 -13.74
C GLU A 229 -10.97 -6.59 -12.22
N LEU A 230 -12.16 -6.72 -11.62
CA LEU A 230 -12.36 -7.02 -10.21
C LEU A 230 -13.20 -8.29 -10.10
N ASP A 231 -12.61 -9.34 -9.53
CA ASP A 231 -13.24 -10.66 -9.40
C ASP A 231 -13.77 -11.23 -10.74
N GLY A 232 -13.17 -10.81 -11.86
CA GLY A 232 -13.56 -11.20 -13.22
C GLY A 232 -14.54 -10.24 -13.90
N GLU A 233 -15.05 -9.24 -13.20
CA GLU A 233 -15.90 -8.19 -13.76
C GLU A 233 -15.05 -7.01 -14.21
N ILE A 234 -15.26 -6.52 -15.44
CA ILE A 234 -14.53 -5.35 -15.95
C ILE A 234 -15.12 -4.10 -15.28
N LEU A 235 -14.37 -3.49 -14.35
CA LEU A 235 -14.81 -2.30 -13.60
C LEU A 235 -14.93 -1.06 -14.49
N ALA A 236 -14.03 -0.96 -15.46
CA ALA A 236 -14.05 0.08 -16.45
C ALA A 236 -13.39 -0.47 -17.71
N LEU A 237 -14.18 -0.59 -18.77
CA LEU A 237 -13.66 -0.27 -20.09
C LEU A 237 -13.46 1.23 -20.03
N LEU A 238 -12.21 1.69 -19.88
CA LEU A 238 -11.86 3.10 -20.08
C LEU A 238 -12.02 3.39 -21.59
N HIS A 239 -13.28 3.37 -22.04
CA HIS A 239 -13.68 4.00 -23.27
C HIS A 239 -13.50 5.50 -23.05
N PRO A 240 -12.92 6.26 -24.00
CA PRO A 240 -12.55 7.68 -23.86
C PRO A 240 -13.72 8.67 -23.64
N LEU A 241 -14.86 8.24 -23.10
CA LEU A 241 -16.10 9.00 -23.01
C LEU A 241 -16.52 9.39 -21.57
N TRP A 242 -15.71 9.10 -20.55
CA TRP A 242 -16.06 9.34 -19.14
C TRP A 242 -15.55 10.65 -18.54
N ILE A 243 -15.22 11.66 -19.36
CA ILE A 243 -14.92 13.02 -18.88
C ILE A 243 -15.61 14.05 -19.79
N HIS A 244 -16.92 14.22 -19.59
CA HIS A 244 -17.65 15.43 -19.96
C HIS A 244 -18.36 15.98 -18.72
#